data_AF-X1CFA3-F1
#
_entry.id   AF-X1CFA3-F1
#
_cell.length_a   1.000
_cell.length_b   1.000
_cell.length_c   1.000
_cell.angle_alpha   90.00
_cell.angle_beta   90.00
_cell.angle_gamma   90.00
#
_symmetry.space_group_name_H-M   'P 1'
#
loop_
_entity.id
_entity.type
_entity.pdbx_description
1 polymer ?
#
loop_
_entity_poly.entity_id
_entity_poly.type
_entity_poly.pdbx_seq_one_letter_code
_entity_poly.pdbx_strand_id
1 'polypeptide(L)'
;IFVSFNTLRNDNVYALDTKTGKKYQVTSSKFGALDVACSANGNKIIFSDYSSQGFNLAEMEINPDQWIPIEAIKNNSIKLYEDLVKQEKGPVLSQNIPGKNYEAKPYRKWQNIFQFHSWAPFYFDYFDFDLKTLQIHPGLTLLSQNQLSTATTSIGYAYRDNNHHIITKFIYKGEYPVIEISADYGGPPFVYPDTLNASVSTRFNYNTRIYIPVNLTRNRFIRGFFPSIDAGYTNSRIFNEDKQIFDKGRWLMNYRFYFYNYLKMSDKDLFPKWGQIFDLRFVNSPYDQVNYGSEYSFRTTL
;
A
#
# COMPACT_ATOMS: atom_id res chain seq x y z
N ILE A 1 -20.86 -2.79 -40.45
CA ILE A 1 -20.63 -2.69 -38.99
C ILE A 1 -20.39 -1.23 -38.65
N PHE A 2 -20.99 -0.71 -37.58
CA PHE A 2 -20.70 0.64 -37.08
C PHE A 2 -19.76 0.57 -35.88
N VAL A 3 -18.80 1.49 -35.81
CA VAL A 3 -17.85 1.60 -34.71
C VAL A 3 -17.62 3.08 -34.42
N SER A 4 -17.68 3.49 -33.16
CA SER A 4 -17.15 4.79 -32.74
C SER A 4 -15.64 4.69 -32.59
N PHE A 5 -14.89 5.58 -33.25
CA PHE A 5 -13.44 5.59 -33.19
C PHE A 5 -12.88 7.00 -33.01
N ASN A 6 -11.79 7.10 -32.25
CA ASN A 6 -11.12 8.36 -31.97
C ASN A 6 -10.16 8.74 -33.09
N THR A 7 -10.35 9.91 -33.67
CA THR A 7 -9.40 10.46 -34.65
C THR A 7 -8.57 11.60 -34.08
N LEU A 8 -7.94 11.41 -32.92
CA LEU A 8 -7.02 12.32 -32.18
C LEU A 8 -7.54 13.73 -31.86
N ARG A 9 -8.59 14.19 -32.52
CA ARG A 9 -9.28 15.47 -32.31
C ARG A 9 -10.58 15.20 -31.56
N ASN A 10 -11.43 14.34 -32.14
CA ASN A 10 -12.78 14.04 -31.66
C ASN A 10 -13.16 12.59 -32.03
N ASP A 11 -14.07 11.99 -31.28
CA ASP A 11 -14.69 10.71 -31.64
C ASP A 11 -15.77 10.89 -32.71
N ASN A 12 -15.86 9.96 -33.65
CA ASN A 12 -16.94 9.90 -34.62
C ASN A 12 -17.40 8.47 -34.86
N VAL A 13 -18.64 8.33 -35.35
CA VAL A 13 -19.16 7.07 -35.85
C VAL A 13 -18.63 6.83 -37.26
N TYR A 14 -18.08 5.64 -37.46
CA TYR A 14 -17.61 5.13 -38.74
C TYR A 14 -18.36 3.86 -39.11
N ALA A 15 -18.54 3.65 -40.41
CA ALA A 15 -19.10 2.43 -40.98
C ALA A 15 -18.01 1.64 -41.72
N LEU A 16 -17.97 0.33 -41.49
CA LEU A 16 -17.18 -0.63 -42.24
C LEU A 16 -18.14 -1.50 -43.07
N ASP A 17 -17.96 -1.49 -44.38
CA ASP A 17 -18.53 -2.50 -45.27
C ASP A 17 -17.68 -3.77 -45.14
N THR A 18 -18.27 -4.83 -44.58
CA THR A 18 -17.58 -6.10 -44.32
C THR A 18 -17.37 -6.94 -45.58
N LYS A 19 -18.06 -6.64 -46.68
CA LYS A 19 -17.87 -7.35 -47.96
C LYS A 19 -16.74 -6.73 -48.77
N THR A 20 -16.68 -5.40 -48.80
CA THR A 20 -15.69 -4.67 -49.62
C THR A 20 -14.48 -4.18 -48.83
N GLY A 21 -14.57 -4.15 -47.50
CA GLY A 21 -13.54 -3.59 -46.61
C GLY A 21 -13.49 -2.06 -46.60
N LYS A 22 -14.37 -1.38 -47.34
CA LYS A 22 -14.41 0.08 -47.41
C LYS A 22 -14.90 0.69 -46.10
N LYS A 23 -14.30 1.82 -45.73
CA LYS A 23 -14.57 2.54 -44.49
C LYS A 23 -15.15 3.91 -44.80
N TYR A 24 -16.13 4.33 -44.02
CA TYR A 24 -16.85 5.58 -44.22
C TYR A 24 -17.04 6.31 -42.90
N GLN A 25 -16.96 7.63 -42.93
CA GLN A 25 -17.39 8.50 -41.83
C GLN A 25 -18.89 8.72 -41.92
N VAL A 26 -19.58 8.47 -40.80
CA VAL A 26 -21.05 8.58 -40.68
C VAL A 26 -21.42 9.88 -39.97
N THR A 27 -20.66 10.28 -38.95
CA THR A 27 -20.88 11.54 -38.21
C THR A 27 -19.67 12.47 -38.30
N SER A 28 -19.90 13.77 -38.10
CA SER A 28 -18.87 14.78 -37.92
C SER A 28 -19.20 15.65 -36.71
N SER A 29 -19.04 15.09 -35.51
CA SER A 29 -19.30 15.78 -34.24
C SER A 29 -18.16 16.73 -33.88
N LYS A 30 -18.53 17.90 -33.34
CA LYS A 30 -17.58 18.92 -32.88
C LYS A 30 -16.84 18.53 -31.62
N PHE A 31 -17.41 17.69 -30.76
CA PHE A 31 -16.76 17.29 -29.50
C PHE A 31 -16.70 15.77 -29.27
N GLY A 32 -17.46 14.97 -30.01
CA GLY A 32 -17.33 13.52 -29.99
C GLY A 32 -18.67 12.80 -30.13
N ALA A 33 -18.74 11.78 -30.98
CA ALA A 33 -19.87 10.85 -31.09
C ALA A 33 -19.42 9.44 -30.70
N LEU A 34 -20.07 8.87 -29.68
CA LEU A 34 -19.67 7.66 -28.96
C LEU A 34 -20.83 6.66 -28.86
N ASP A 35 -20.52 5.42 -28.48
CA ASP A 35 -21.50 4.40 -28.09
C ASP A 35 -22.63 4.18 -29.10
N VAL A 36 -22.25 4.04 -30.38
CA VAL A 36 -23.22 3.84 -31.45
C VAL A 36 -23.95 2.49 -31.30
N ALA A 37 -25.27 2.54 -31.42
CA ALA A 37 -26.13 1.38 -31.51
C ALA A 37 -27.08 1.51 -32.70
N CYS A 38 -27.40 0.40 -33.34
CA CYS A 38 -28.41 0.36 -34.39
C CYS A 38 -29.79 0.08 -33.77
N SER A 39 -30.80 0.75 -34.32
CA SER A 39 -32.21 0.40 -34.09
C SER A 39 -32.52 -1.03 -34.55
N ALA A 40 -33.51 -1.66 -33.92
CA ALA A 40 -33.88 -3.06 -34.20
C ALA A 40 -34.34 -3.30 -35.65
N ASN A 41 -34.92 -2.28 -36.30
CA ASN A 41 -35.32 -2.35 -37.70
C ASN A 41 -34.17 -2.02 -38.68
N GLY A 42 -33.00 -1.60 -38.18
CA GLY A 42 -31.82 -1.32 -38.98
C GLY A 42 -31.87 -0.02 -39.79
N ASN A 43 -32.84 0.87 -39.53
CA ASN A 43 -33.02 2.10 -40.32
C ASN A 43 -32.40 3.34 -39.68
N LYS A 44 -32.11 3.27 -38.38
CA LYS A 44 -31.53 4.38 -37.60
C LYS A 44 -30.36 3.93 -36.76
N ILE A 45 -29.45 4.87 -36.49
CA ILE A 45 -28.46 4.76 -35.43
C ILE A 45 -28.77 5.75 -34.32
N ILE A 46 -28.44 5.34 -33.09
CA ILE A 46 -28.45 6.16 -31.90
C ILE A 46 -27.02 6.20 -31.38
N PHE A 47 -26.55 7.36 -30.94
CA PHE A 47 -25.22 7.54 -30.38
C PHE A 47 -25.22 8.64 -29.32
N SER A 48 -24.18 8.67 -28.49
CA SER A 48 -23.94 9.69 -27.49
C SER A 48 -23.12 10.82 -28.11
N ASP A 49 -23.73 11.99 -28.33
CA ASP A 49 -23.07 13.19 -28.83
C ASP A 49 -22.64 14.07 -27.66
N TYR A 50 -21.34 14.33 -27.55
CA TYR A 50 -20.78 15.13 -26.48
C TYR A 50 -20.89 16.63 -26.80
N SER A 51 -21.24 17.42 -25.79
CA SER A 51 -21.35 18.87 -25.87
C SER A 51 -20.73 19.52 -24.63
N SER A 52 -20.65 20.85 -24.60
CA SER A 52 -20.23 21.58 -23.39
C SER A 52 -21.16 21.39 -22.19
N GLN A 53 -22.37 20.85 -22.39
CA GLN A 53 -23.33 20.53 -21.34
C GLN A 53 -23.33 19.03 -20.98
N GLY A 54 -22.41 18.24 -21.53
CA GLY A 54 -22.32 16.80 -21.32
C GLY A 54 -22.84 15.98 -22.50
N PHE A 55 -23.16 14.71 -22.23
CA PHE A 55 -23.58 13.72 -23.22
C PHE A 55 -25.07 13.83 -23.53
N ASN A 56 -25.39 13.97 -24.81
CA ASN A 56 -26.76 13.99 -25.33
C ASN A 56 -27.02 12.74 -26.17
N LEU A 57 -28.23 12.20 -26.05
CA LEU A 57 -28.66 11.12 -26.94
C LEU A 57 -29.03 11.71 -28.30
N ALA A 58 -28.31 11.31 -29.35
CA ALA A 58 -28.56 11.73 -30.72
C ALA A 58 -29.05 10.53 -31.55
N GLU A 59 -29.98 10.78 -32.47
CA GLU A 59 -30.53 9.79 -33.40
C GLU A 59 -30.38 10.32 -34.84
N MET A 60 -30.03 9.45 -35.77
CA MET A 60 -30.07 9.76 -37.20
C MET A 60 -30.45 8.54 -38.06
N GLU A 61 -30.97 8.79 -39.25
CA GLU A 61 -31.27 7.74 -40.23
C GLU A 61 -29.99 7.18 -40.87
N ILE A 62 -30.00 5.90 -41.18
CA ILE A 62 -28.93 5.22 -41.91
C ILE A 62 -29.11 5.54 -43.39
N ASN A 63 -28.33 6.49 -43.90
CA ASN A 63 -28.29 6.86 -45.32
C ASN A 63 -26.87 6.76 -45.88
N PRO A 64 -26.48 5.61 -46.47
CA PRO A 64 -25.13 5.39 -47.00
C PRO A 64 -24.69 6.38 -48.09
N ASP A 65 -25.63 6.98 -48.83
CA ASP A 65 -25.32 7.93 -49.91
C ASP A 65 -24.75 9.24 -49.37
N GLN A 66 -24.95 9.54 -48.08
CA GLN A 66 -24.42 10.72 -47.42
C GLN A 66 -23.07 10.47 -46.72
N TRP A 67 -22.59 9.22 -46.70
CA TRP A 67 -21.36 8.89 -45.99
C TRP A 67 -20.12 9.28 -46.78
N ILE A 68 -19.12 9.75 -46.06
CA ILE A 68 -17.86 10.22 -46.66
C ILE A 68 -16.85 9.08 -46.63
N PRO A 69 -16.27 8.65 -47.77
CA PRO A 69 -15.19 7.66 -47.77
C PRO A 69 -14.02 8.13 -46.90
N ILE A 70 -13.43 7.22 -46.12
CA ILE A 70 -12.37 7.60 -45.16
C ILE A 70 -11.16 8.24 -45.86
N GLU A 71 -10.90 7.86 -47.11
CA GLU A 71 -9.81 8.37 -47.93
C GLU A 71 -10.01 9.84 -48.34
N ALA A 72 -11.27 10.31 -48.36
CA ALA A 72 -11.60 11.71 -48.65
C ALA A 72 -11.46 12.63 -47.42
N ILE A 73 -11.27 12.06 -46.23
CA ILE A 73 -11.13 12.82 -44.98
C ILE A 73 -9.69 13.30 -44.83
N LYS A 74 -9.51 14.60 -44.69
CA LYS A 74 -8.19 15.18 -44.44
C LYS A 74 -7.68 14.77 -43.06
N ASN A 75 -6.60 13.98 -43.04
CA ASN A 75 -5.91 13.63 -41.80
C ASN A 75 -5.08 14.82 -41.30
N ASN A 76 -5.56 15.49 -40.24
CA ASN A 76 -4.87 16.59 -39.58
C ASN A 76 -4.15 16.14 -38.29
N SER A 77 -3.93 14.84 -38.09
CA SER A 77 -3.24 14.35 -36.90
C SER A 77 -1.76 14.73 -36.91
N ILE A 78 -1.20 14.92 -35.71
CA ILE A 78 0.24 15.09 -35.48
C ILE A 78 1.03 13.77 -35.64
N LYS A 79 0.37 12.67 -36.03
CA LYS A 79 0.96 11.37 -36.37
C LYS A 79 1.88 10.74 -35.30
N LEU A 80 1.72 11.11 -34.02
CA LEU A 80 2.49 10.51 -32.91
C LEU A 80 2.37 8.98 -32.82
N TYR A 81 1.29 8.42 -33.35
CA TYR A 81 1.09 6.96 -33.39
C TYR A 81 2.03 6.24 -34.36
N GLU A 82 2.64 6.93 -35.35
CA GLU A 82 3.48 6.27 -36.36
C GLU A 82 4.69 5.56 -35.74
N ASP A 83 5.30 6.14 -34.71
CA ASP A 83 6.44 5.53 -34.01
C ASP A 83 6.02 4.40 -33.06
N LEU A 84 4.79 4.46 -32.53
CA LEU A 84 4.21 3.37 -31.73
C LEU A 84 3.89 2.17 -32.64
N VAL A 85 3.26 2.41 -33.79
CA VAL A 85 2.94 1.36 -34.77
C VAL A 85 4.19 0.66 -35.30
N LYS A 86 5.32 1.37 -35.46
CA LYS A 86 6.61 0.74 -35.81
C LYS A 86 7.14 -0.18 -34.71
N GLN A 87 6.83 0.10 -33.44
CA GLN A 87 7.25 -0.70 -32.29
C GLN A 87 6.29 -1.86 -32.01
N GLU A 88 5.05 -1.78 -32.50
CA GLU A 88 4.08 -2.86 -32.41
C GLU A 88 4.57 -4.06 -33.22
N LYS A 89 4.72 -5.21 -32.56
CA LYS A 89 5.11 -6.47 -33.19
C LYS A 89 3.93 -7.17 -33.89
N GLY A 90 2.88 -6.42 -34.20
CA GLY A 90 1.60 -6.93 -34.69
C GLY A 90 0.72 -7.53 -33.58
N PRO A 91 -0.44 -8.09 -33.95
CA PRO A 91 -1.35 -8.73 -33.00
C PRO A 91 -0.68 -9.94 -32.33
N VAL A 92 -0.82 -10.05 -31.01
CA VAL A 92 -0.40 -11.25 -30.27
C VAL A 92 -1.37 -12.37 -30.60
N LEU A 93 -1.03 -13.17 -31.61
CA LEU A 93 -1.76 -14.39 -31.95
C LEU A 93 -1.30 -15.50 -31.00
N SER A 94 -2.23 -16.24 -30.41
CA SER A 94 -1.92 -17.36 -29.49
C SER A 94 -0.98 -18.39 -30.11
N GLN A 95 -1.00 -18.53 -31.43
CA GLN A 95 -0.12 -19.42 -32.22
C GLN A 95 1.35 -18.99 -32.21
N ASN A 96 1.63 -17.71 -31.98
CA ASN A 96 2.97 -17.11 -32.01
C ASN A 96 3.60 -16.99 -30.61
N ILE A 97 2.92 -17.45 -29.56
CA ILE A 97 3.47 -17.46 -28.21
C ILE A 97 4.37 -18.70 -28.09
N PRO A 98 5.71 -18.55 -28.02
CA PRO A 98 6.58 -19.71 -27.89
C PRO A 98 6.24 -20.48 -26.62
N GLY A 99 6.01 -21.79 -26.77
CA GLY A 99 5.73 -22.68 -25.65
C GLY A 99 6.94 -22.78 -24.73
N LYS A 100 6.98 -21.97 -23.68
CA LYS A 100 7.99 -22.07 -22.63
C LYS A 100 7.42 -22.94 -21.51
N ASN A 101 7.99 -24.13 -21.35
CA ASN A 101 7.68 -24.99 -20.22
C ASN A 101 8.36 -24.41 -18.97
N TYR A 102 7.57 -24.02 -17.98
CA TYR A 102 8.07 -23.58 -16.68
C TYR A 102 8.01 -24.76 -15.71
N GLU A 103 9.16 -25.15 -15.15
CA GLU A 103 9.23 -26.18 -14.13
C GLU A 103 8.69 -25.61 -12.80
N ALA A 104 7.57 -26.15 -12.31
CA ALA A 104 7.01 -25.76 -11.03
C ALA A 104 7.82 -26.39 -9.88
N LYS A 105 8.34 -25.56 -8.97
CA LYS A 105 9.07 -25.99 -7.77
C LYS A 105 8.37 -25.50 -6.50
N PRO A 106 8.36 -26.29 -5.41
CA PRO A 106 7.79 -25.84 -4.14
C PRO A 106 8.49 -24.59 -3.60
N TYR A 107 7.72 -23.57 -3.21
CA TYR A 107 8.26 -22.37 -2.57
C TYR A 107 8.43 -22.60 -1.06
N ARG A 108 9.67 -22.74 -0.61
CA ARG A 108 10.00 -22.91 0.81
C ARG A 108 10.08 -21.56 1.50
N LYS A 109 9.03 -21.20 2.27
CA LYS A 109 8.90 -19.89 2.94
C LYS A 109 10.14 -19.50 3.74
N TRP A 110 10.69 -20.42 4.55
CA TRP A 110 11.84 -20.14 5.41
C TRP A 110 13.15 -19.85 4.66
N GLN A 111 13.34 -20.42 3.46
CA GLN A 111 14.51 -20.18 2.62
C GLN A 111 14.46 -18.85 1.89
N ASN A 112 13.25 -18.28 1.78
CA ASN A 112 12.99 -17.06 1.03
C ASN A 112 12.50 -15.94 1.97
N ILE A 113 12.89 -15.94 3.24
CA ILE A 113 12.49 -14.90 4.20
C ILE A 113 13.08 -13.54 3.80
N PHE A 114 14.35 -13.53 3.38
CA PHE A 114 15.05 -12.33 2.96
C PHE A 114 15.26 -12.32 1.46
N GLN A 115 14.71 -11.31 0.80
CA GLN A 115 14.89 -11.03 -0.62
C GLN A 115 15.09 -9.52 -0.78
N PHE A 116 16.35 -9.09 -0.72
CA PHE A 116 16.71 -7.68 -0.88
C PHE A 116 16.45 -7.22 -2.32
N HIS A 117 15.67 -6.16 -2.49
CA HIS A 117 15.25 -5.66 -3.80
C HIS A 117 15.45 -4.16 -3.98
N SER A 118 15.71 -3.41 -2.90
CA SER A 118 15.86 -1.96 -2.97
C SER A 118 16.83 -1.45 -1.92
N TRP A 119 17.43 -0.31 -2.24
CA TRP A 119 18.33 0.41 -1.35
C TRP A 119 18.19 1.92 -1.58
N ALA A 120 18.65 2.72 -0.63
CA ALA A 120 18.71 4.17 -0.76
C ALA A 120 20.02 4.72 -0.16
N PRO A 121 20.66 5.73 -0.78
CA PRO A 121 21.89 6.38 -0.28
C PRO A 121 21.61 7.41 0.83
N PHE A 122 20.59 7.14 1.64
CA PHE A 122 20.24 7.89 2.84
C PHE A 122 19.41 6.98 3.75
N TYR A 123 19.36 7.31 5.03
CA TYR A 123 18.47 6.65 5.97
C TYR A 123 17.10 7.33 5.97
N PHE A 124 16.05 6.51 5.96
CA PHE A 124 14.69 6.89 6.32
C PHE A 124 13.99 5.70 6.97
N ASP A 125 13.05 5.93 7.88
CA ASP A 125 12.25 4.85 8.45
C ASP A 125 11.19 4.39 7.43
N TYR A 126 11.47 3.29 6.73
CA TYR A 126 10.57 2.72 5.73
C TYR A 126 9.17 2.36 6.29
N PHE A 127 9.09 2.02 7.58
CA PHE A 127 7.86 1.56 8.20
C PHE A 127 7.06 2.68 8.90
N ASP A 128 7.66 3.86 9.09
CA ASP A 128 7.05 5.02 9.76
C ASP A 128 7.38 6.33 9.03
N PHE A 129 7.39 6.29 7.69
CA PHE A 129 7.71 7.45 6.87
C PHE A 129 6.53 8.42 6.80
N ASP A 130 6.73 9.65 7.29
CA ASP A 130 5.78 10.76 7.12
C ASP A 130 6.42 11.89 6.30
N LEU A 131 5.67 12.38 5.31
CA LEU A 131 6.04 13.52 4.47
C LEU A 131 6.02 14.86 5.23
N LYS A 132 5.25 14.96 6.33
CA LYS A 132 5.17 16.19 7.14
C LYS A 132 6.38 16.36 8.05
N THR A 133 6.91 15.26 8.56
CA THR A 133 8.12 15.22 9.39
C THR A 133 9.18 14.41 8.66
N LEU A 134 9.86 15.03 7.71
CA LEU A 134 10.84 14.38 6.85
C LEU A 134 12.07 13.92 7.69
N GLN A 135 12.02 12.71 8.25
CA GLN A 135 13.11 12.14 9.06
C GLN A 135 14.12 11.41 8.17
N ILE A 136 14.81 12.19 7.33
CA ILE A 136 15.89 11.70 6.49
C ILE A 136 17.24 12.04 7.13
N HIS A 137 18.14 11.07 7.17
CA HIS A 137 19.49 11.24 7.71
C HIS A 137 20.54 10.78 6.70
N PRO A 138 21.74 11.39 6.67
CA PRO A 138 22.87 10.85 5.92
C PRO A 138 23.12 9.39 6.31
N GLY A 139 23.19 8.49 5.33
CA GLY A 139 23.16 7.07 5.66
C GLY A 139 22.94 6.15 4.46
N LEU A 140 22.49 4.93 4.77
CA LEU A 140 22.15 3.90 3.80
C LEU A 140 20.92 3.15 4.30
N THR A 141 19.99 2.81 3.41
CA THR A 141 18.86 1.91 3.71
C THR A 141 18.89 0.71 2.78
N LEU A 142 18.65 -0.48 3.30
CA LEU A 142 18.46 -1.73 2.56
C LEU A 142 17.08 -2.29 2.88
N LEU A 143 16.33 -2.66 1.84
CA LEU A 143 14.97 -3.16 1.95
C LEU A 143 14.86 -4.57 1.37
N SER A 144 14.15 -5.41 2.10
CA SER A 144 13.93 -6.81 1.79
C SER A 144 12.46 -7.16 1.93
N GLN A 145 11.89 -7.83 0.94
CA GLN A 145 10.52 -8.29 0.94
C GLN A 145 10.44 -9.58 0.12
N ASN A 146 9.92 -10.64 0.72
CA ASN A 146 9.76 -11.89 0.00
C ASN A 146 8.59 -11.85 -1.02
N GLN A 147 8.60 -12.78 -1.97
CA GLN A 147 7.57 -12.86 -3.04
C GLN A 147 6.13 -12.94 -2.52
N LEU A 148 5.90 -13.54 -1.35
CA LEU A 148 4.57 -13.65 -0.75
C LEU A 148 4.18 -12.43 0.11
N SER A 149 5.06 -11.43 0.24
CA SER A 149 4.87 -10.27 1.13
C SER A 149 4.56 -10.64 2.58
N THR A 150 5.03 -11.80 3.01
CA THR A 150 4.86 -12.33 4.37
C THR A 150 6.01 -11.97 5.29
N ALA A 151 7.16 -11.61 4.74
CA ALA A 151 8.34 -11.17 5.49
C ALA A 151 8.87 -9.87 4.87
N THR A 152 9.03 -8.83 5.70
CA THR A 152 9.57 -7.53 5.29
C THR A 152 10.66 -7.12 6.27
N THR A 153 11.80 -6.68 5.75
CA THR A 153 12.95 -6.23 6.54
C THR A 153 13.45 -4.89 6.03
N SER A 154 13.79 -3.99 6.95
CA SER A 154 14.58 -2.80 6.69
C SER A 154 15.83 -2.81 7.55
N ILE A 155 16.98 -2.54 6.95
CA ILE A 155 18.26 -2.36 7.63
C ILE A 155 18.79 -1.00 7.21
N GLY A 156 19.00 -0.12 8.18
CA GLY A 156 19.44 1.23 7.99
C GLY A 156 20.72 1.52 8.75
N TYR A 157 21.63 2.26 8.13
CA TYR A 157 22.70 2.97 8.79
C TYR A 157 22.39 4.47 8.72
N ALA A 158 22.41 5.17 9.84
CA ALA A 158 22.10 6.59 9.92
C ALA A 158 23.16 7.34 10.73
N TYR A 159 23.58 8.50 10.23
CA TYR A 159 24.30 9.49 11.02
C TYR A 159 23.30 10.53 11.54
N ARG A 160 22.99 10.48 12.83
CA ARG A 160 22.00 11.33 13.50
C ARG A 160 22.54 11.74 14.86
N ASP A 161 22.28 12.98 15.28
CA ASP A 161 22.70 13.51 16.59
C ASP A 161 24.21 13.32 16.86
N ASN A 162 25.03 13.57 15.84
CA ASN A 162 26.48 13.35 15.85
C ASN A 162 26.93 11.91 16.21
N ASN A 163 26.07 10.92 15.97
CA ASN A 163 26.33 9.53 16.27
C ASN A 163 25.95 8.61 15.10
N HIS A 164 26.61 7.46 15.06
CA HIS A 164 26.32 6.40 14.10
C HIS A 164 25.29 5.44 14.67
N HIS A 165 24.24 5.17 13.89
CA HIS A 165 23.16 4.25 14.25
C HIS A 165 23.03 3.13 13.23
N ILE A 166 22.80 1.91 13.72
CA ILE A 166 22.33 0.77 12.93
C ILE A 166 20.91 0.47 13.41
N ILE A 167 19.96 0.63 12.50
CA ILE A 167 18.52 0.50 12.78
C ILE A 167 18.00 -0.65 11.95
N THR A 168 17.38 -1.63 12.59
CA THR A 168 16.83 -2.81 11.90
C THR A 168 15.39 -3.01 12.30
N LYS A 169 14.52 -3.33 11.35
CA LYS A 169 13.12 -3.69 11.59
C LYS A 169 12.73 -4.86 10.71
N PHE A 170 12.13 -5.88 11.32
CA PHE A 170 11.69 -7.11 10.68
C PHE A 170 10.24 -7.39 11.04
N ILE A 171 9.40 -7.68 10.05
CA ILE A 171 8.00 -8.03 10.24
C ILE A 171 7.74 -9.36 9.52
N TYR A 172 7.27 -10.35 10.28
CA TYR A 172 6.78 -11.62 9.76
C TYR A 172 5.28 -11.76 10.03
N LYS A 173 4.51 -11.85 8.96
CA LYS A 173 3.04 -11.99 8.95
C LYS A 173 2.56 -13.15 8.08
N GLY A 174 3.44 -14.14 7.83
CA GLY A 174 3.15 -15.27 6.94
C GLY A 174 2.30 -16.36 7.54
N GLU A 175 2.35 -16.48 8.86
CA GLU A 175 1.53 -17.36 9.69
C GLU A 175 1.30 -16.62 11.02
N TYR A 176 0.26 -16.98 11.76
CA TYR A 176 0.08 -16.43 13.11
C TYR A 176 0.96 -17.14 14.14
N PRO A 177 1.44 -16.42 15.17
CA PRO A 177 1.24 -14.98 15.40
C PRO A 177 2.07 -14.10 14.45
N VAL A 178 1.64 -12.85 14.29
CA VAL A 178 2.48 -11.83 13.63
C VAL A 178 3.62 -11.47 14.58
N ILE A 179 4.83 -11.37 14.05
CA ILE A 179 6.04 -11.05 14.81
C ILE A 179 6.66 -9.80 14.21
N GLU A 180 6.85 -8.78 15.03
CA GLU A 180 7.58 -7.56 14.68
C GLU A 180 8.79 -7.45 15.61
N ILE A 181 9.97 -7.26 15.03
CA ILE A 181 11.22 -7.07 15.76
C ILE A 181 11.85 -5.78 15.28
N SER A 182 12.33 -4.94 16.19
CA SER A 182 13.12 -3.77 15.87
C SER A 182 14.31 -3.61 16.80
N ALA A 183 15.41 -3.08 16.29
CA ALA A 183 16.59 -2.76 17.06
C ALA A 183 17.19 -1.41 16.60
N ASP A 184 17.68 -0.62 17.54
CA ASP A 184 18.47 0.61 17.30
C ASP A 184 19.73 0.54 18.15
N TYR A 185 20.87 0.45 17.48
CA TYR A 185 22.20 0.42 18.07
C TYR A 185 22.96 1.67 17.66
N GLY A 186 23.30 2.55 18.60
CA GLY A 186 24.05 3.78 18.30
C GLY A 186 23.82 4.91 19.27
N GLY A 187 24.83 5.77 19.42
CA GLY A 187 24.79 6.93 20.32
C GLY A 187 24.89 6.59 21.81
N PRO A 188 24.89 7.59 22.69
CA PRO A 188 24.92 7.39 24.14
C PRO A 188 23.58 6.88 24.67
N PRO A 189 23.57 5.96 25.66
CA PRO A 189 22.35 5.55 26.33
C PRO A 189 21.85 6.65 27.27
N PHE A 190 20.58 6.58 27.65
CA PHE A 190 20.01 7.49 28.62
C PHE A 190 20.56 7.19 30.03
N VAL A 191 20.96 8.21 30.78
CA VAL A 191 21.44 8.12 32.16
C VAL A 191 20.62 9.06 33.04
N TYR A 192 20.10 8.57 34.17
CA TYR A 192 19.37 9.38 35.14
C TYR A 192 19.87 9.14 36.57
N PRO A 193 20.19 10.19 37.35
CA PRO A 193 20.32 11.58 36.93
C PRO A 193 21.59 11.76 36.06
N ASP A 194 21.53 12.70 35.12
CA ASP A 194 22.60 12.97 34.13
C ASP A 194 23.86 13.61 34.76
N THR A 195 23.79 13.98 36.03
CA THR A 195 24.88 14.63 36.78
C THR A 195 25.99 13.67 37.22
N LEU A 196 25.79 12.36 37.06
CA LEU A 196 26.72 11.34 37.51
C LEU A 196 27.54 10.83 36.31
N ASN A 197 28.87 11.02 36.37
CA ASN A 197 29.81 10.52 35.35
C ASN A 197 29.84 8.98 35.34
N ALA A 198 28.90 8.35 34.63
CA ALA A 198 28.84 6.92 34.44
C ALA A 198 29.57 6.52 33.15
N SER A 199 30.54 5.61 33.23
CA SER A 199 31.15 5.01 32.02
C SER A 199 30.11 4.14 31.30
N VAL A 200 29.58 4.61 30.16
CA VAL A 200 28.46 3.98 29.44
C VAL A 200 28.91 3.24 28.17
N SER A 201 28.25 2.12 27.87
CA SER A 201 28.35 1.44 26.58
C SER A 201 27.46 2.13 25.55
N THR A 202 27.69 1.91 24.25
CA THR A 202 26.78 2.36 23.18
C THR A 202 25.34 1.95 23.44
N ARG A 203 24.38 2.83 23.16
CA ARG A 203 22.95 2.57 23.33
C ARG A 203 22.52 1.38 22.48
N PHE A 204 21.71 0.53 23.07
CA PHE A 204 21.03 -0.57 22.39
C PHE A 204 19.59 -0.62 22.87
N ASN A 205 18.66 -0.39 21.94
CA ASN A 205 17.23 -0.59 22.13
C ASN A 205 16.78 -1.77 21.28
N TYR A 206 15.95 -2.63 21.85
CA TYR A 206 15.38 -3.78 21.18
C TYR A 206 13.90 -3.89 21.53
N ASN A 207 13.04 -4.06 20.53
CA ASN A 207 11.62 -4.26 20.74
C ASN A 207 11.17 -5.49 19.96
N THR A 208 10.32 -6.29 20.59
CA THR A 208 9.62 -7.39 19.95
C THR A 208 8.15 -7.29 20.27
N ARG A 209 7.31 -7.40 19.25
CA ARG A 209 5.87 -7.42 19.39
C ARG A 209 5.33 -8.66 18.72
N ILE A 210 4.54 -9.43 19.46
CA ILE A 210 3.88 -10.64 19.00
C ILE A 210 2.38 -10.45 19.17
N TYR A 211 1.60 -10.67 18.12
CA TYR A 211 0.15 -10.47 18.20
C TYR A 211 -0.66 -11.33 17.23
N ILE A 212 -1.95 -11.46 17.53
CA ILE A 212 -2.92 -12.16 16.67
C ILE A 212 -4.11 -11.23 16.37
N PRO A 213 -4.19 -10.60 15.19
CA PRO A 213 -5.30 -9.75 14.81
C PRO A 213 -6.50 -10.58 14.31
N VAL A 214 -7.38 -11.01 15.22
CA VAL A 214 -8.56 -11.80 14.85
C VAL A 214 -9.71 -10.89 14.46
N ASN A 215 -10.22 -11.08 13.24
CA ASN A 215 -11.41 -10.40 12.74
C ASN A 215 -12.64 -11.34 12.82
N LEU A 216 -13.65 -10.93 13.57
CA LEU A 216 -14.93 -11.65 13.79
C LEU A 216 -16.12 -10.86 13.23
N THR A 217 -15.85 -9.90 12.35
CA THR A 217 -16.86 -9.04 11.72
C THR A 217 -17.88 -9.88 10.98
N ARG A 218 -19.16 -9.66 11.29
CA ARG A 218 -20.27 -10.37 10.65
C ARG A 218 -21.51 -9.49 10.63
N ASN A 219 -22.20 -9.48 9.49
CA ASN A 219 -23.41 -8.68 9.25
C ASN A 219 -23.17 -7.19 9.56
N ARG A 220 -23.96 -6.63 10.50
CA ARG A 220 -23.90 -5.23 10.92
C ARG A 220 -22.85 -4.95 12.02
N PHE A 221 -22.14 -5.95 12.51
CA PHE A 221 -21.21 -5.79 13.63
C PHE A 221 -19.76 -5.94 13.17
N ILE A 222 -18.96 -4.92 13.47
CA ILE A 222 -17.50 -4.91 13.33
C ILE A 222 -16.92 -5.37 14.67
N ARG A 223 -16.24 -6.53 14.65
CA ARG A 223 -15.78 -7.21 15.85
C ARG A 223 -14.42 -7.82 15.64
N GLY A 224 -13.62 -7.81 16.69
CA GLY A 224 -12.34 -8.48 16.69
C GLY A 224 -11.67 -8.42 18.06
N PHE A 225 -10.62 -9.21 18.18
CA PHE A 225 -9.73 -9.11 19.32
C PHE A 225 -8.27 -9.19 18.88
N PHE A 226 -7.41 -8.60 19.69
CA PHE A 226 -6.00 -8.40 19.41
C PHE A 226 -5.23 -8.65 20.71
N PRO A 227 -4.91 -9.92 21.03
CA PRO A 227 -3.96 -10.22 22.08
C PRO A 227 -2.56 -9.87 21.58
N SER A 228 -1.80 -9.12 22.36
CA SER A 228 -0.41 -8.80 22.05
C SER A 228 0.50 -8.86 23.26
N ILE A 229 1.76 -9.17 22.99
CA ILE A 229 2.86 -9.06 23.92
C ILE A 229 3.90 -8.16 23.26
N ASP A 230 4.24 -7.08 23.95
CA ASP A 230 5.22 -6.10 23.55
C ASP A 230 6.37 -6.16 24.58
N ALA A 231 7.54 -6.60 24.15
CA ALA A 231 8.75 -6.72 24.96
C ALA A 231 9.78 -5.70 24.50
N GLY A 232 10.22 -4.81 25.38
CA GLY A 232 11.21 -3.78 25.09
C GLY A 232 12.42 -3.88 26.00
N TYR A 233 13.62 -3.93 25.44
CA TYR A 233 14.87 -3.80 26.16
C TYR A 233 15.54 -2.47 25.84
N THR A 234 16.11 -1.83 26.85
CA THR A 234 17.04 -0.71 26.68
C THR A 234 18.17 -0.84 27.68
N ASN A 235 19.40 -0.52 27.28
CA ASN A 235 20.56 -0.46 28.19
C ASN A 235 20.73 0.90 28.90
N SER A 236 19.64 1.67 29.00
CA SER A 236 19.58 2.89 29.79
C SER A 236 19.97 2.63 31.26
N ARG A 237 20.51 3.65 31.92
CA ARG A 237 20.95 3.57 33.31
C ARG A 237 20.14 4.48 34.20
N ILE A 238 19.62 3.92 35.29
CA ILE A 238 18.94 4.69 36.32
C ILE A 238 19.68 4.48 37.63
N PHE A 239 20.04 5.57 38.28
CA PHE A 239 20.68 5.54 39.59
C PHE A 239 19.65 5.15 40.64
N ASN A 240 19.96 4.11 41.39
CA ASN A 240 19.16 3.69 42.54
C ASN A 240 19.76 4.33 43.80
N GLU A 241 19.02 5.23 44.44
CA GLU A 241 19.48 5.96 45.63
C GLU A 241 19.67 5.03 46.85
N ASP A 242 18.85 3.99 47.01
CA ASP A 242 18.94 3.07 48.15
C ASP A 242 20.21 2.21 48.12
N LYS A 243 20.59 1.75 46.93
CA LYS A 243 21.73 0.84 46.72
C LYS A 243 23.01 1.57 46.31
N GLN A 244 22.92 2.87 46.01
CA GLN A 244 24.04 3.71 45.53
C GLN A 244 24.74 3.15 44.29
N ILE A 245 23.99 2.44 43.43
CA ILE A 245 24.50 1.84 42.19
C ILE A 245 23.56 2.17 41.02
N PHE A 246 24.12 2.18 39.81
CA PHE A 246 23.31 2.24 38.60
C PHE A 246 22.68 0.89 38.29
N ASP A 247 21.37 0.88 38.10
CA ASP A 247 20.70 -0.21 37.40
C ASP A 247 21.07 -0.17 35.92
N LYS A 248 21.41 -1.34 35.37
CA LYS A 248 21.97 -1.47 34.03
C LYS A 248 21.02 -2.30 33.17
N GLY A 249 20.33 -1.58 32.30
CA GLY A 249 19.45 -2.17 31.33
C GLY A 249 18.15 -2.70 31.93
N ARG A 250 17.07 -2.60 31.17
CA ARG A 250 15.73 -2.94 31.64
C ARG A 250 14.93 -3.60 30.54
N TRP A 251 14.15 -4.59 30.94
CA TRP A 251 13.09 -5.16 30.11
C TRP A 251 11.75 -4.61 30.57
N LEU A 252 10.97 -4.06 29.66
CA LEU A 252 9.58 -3.69 29.87
C LEU A 252 8.71 -4.64 29.05
N MET A 253 7.83 -5.37 29.74
CA MET A 253 6.86 -6.26 29.11
C MET A 253 5.48 -5.62 29.22
N ASN A 254 4.75 -5.54 28.12
CA ASN A 254 3.38 -5.07 28.07
C ASN A 254 2.52 -6.16 27.42
N TYR A 255 1.63 -6.73 28.21
CA TYR A 255 0.65 -7.71 27.78
C TYR A 255 -0.68 -7.00 27.59
N ARG A 256 -1.25 -7.08 26.39
CA ARG A 256 -2.50 -6.41 26.07
C ARG A 256 -3.50 -7.39 25.49
N PHE A 257 -4.73 -7.32 25.99
CA PHE A 257 -5.89 -7.90 25.35
C PHE A 257 -6.85 -6.78 24.96
N TYR A 258 -6.98 -6.55 23.66
CA TYR A 258 -7.89 -5.54 23.11
C TYR A 258 -9.04 -6.22 22.39
N PHE A 259 -10.27 -5.97 22.79
CA PHE A 259 -11.50 -6.40 22.13
C PHE A 259 -12.33 -5.20 21.73
N TYR A 260 -12.92 -5.26 20.55
CA TYR A 260 -13.89 -4.29 20.08
C TYR A 260 -15.10 -4.97 19.46
N ASN A 261 -16.26 -4.37 19.66
CA ASN A 261 -17.52 -4.77 19.05
C ASN A 261 -18.40 -3.54 18.86
N TYR A 262 -18.63 -3.11 17.63
CA TYR A 262 -19.49 -1.96 17.36
C TYR A 262 -20.32 -2.14 16.09
N LEU A 263 -21.44 -1.44 16.05
CA LEU A 263 -22.30 -1.40 14.87
C LEU A 263 -21.61 -0.64 13.73
N LYS A 264 -21.72 -1.17 12.52
CA LYS A 264 -21.25 -0.51 11.29
C LYS A 264 -21.93 0.86 11.14
N MET A 265 -21.12 1.87 10.85
CA MET A 265 -21.53 3.26 10.68
C MET A 265 -21.97 3.53 9.23
N SER A 266 -22.90 4.47 9.06
CA SER A 266 -23.16 5.11 7.77
C SER A 266 -22.13 6.20 7.51
N ASP A 267 -21.95 6.60 6.24
CA ASP A 267 -20.95 7.63 5.86
C ASP A 267 -21.11 8.99 6.58
N LYS A 268 -22.30 9.28 7.14
CA LYS A 268 -22.59 10.52 7.88
C LYS A 268 -22.51 10.37 9.41
N ASP A 269 -22.36 9.15 9.92
CA ASP A 269 -22.30 8.94 11.37
C ASP A 269 -20.91 9.32 11.88
N LEU A 270 -20.83 10.08 12.99
CA LEU A 270 -19.56 10.41 13.66
C LEU A 270 -19.11 9.33 14.64
N PHE A 271 -20.06 8.59 15.23
CA PHE A 271 -19.83 7.52 16.18
C PHE A 271 -20.80 6.35 15.94
N PRO A 272 -20.43 5.11 16.27
CA PRO A 272 -21.34 3.98 16.16
C PRO A 272 -22.52 4.14 17.13
N LYS A 273 -23.72 3.76 16.70
CA LYS A 273 -24.94 3.81 17.54
C LYS A 273 -24.86 2.94 18.79
N TRP A 274 -24.00 1.92 18.76
CA TRP A 274 -23.71 1.04 19.88
C TRP A 274 -22.32 0.43 19.68
N GLY A 275 -21.53 0.39 20.75
CA GLY A 275 -20.21 -0.20 20.73
C GLY A 275 -19.76 -0.65 22.12
N GLN A 276 -18.81 -1.56 22.15
CA GLN A 276 -18.14 -2.01 23.36
C GLN A 276 -16.67 -2.18 23.05
N ILE A 277 -15.83 -1.56 23.86
CA ILE A 277 -14.38 -1.74 23.81
C ILE A 277 -13.93 -2.22 25.19
N PHE A 278 -13.09 -3.25 25.20
CA PHE A 278 -12.37 -3.72 26.37
C PHE A 278 -10.87 -3.71 26.06
N ASP A 279 -10.10 -2.90 26.78
CA ASP A 279 -8.64 -2.82 26.68
C ASP A 279 -8.06 -3.16 28.04
N LEU A 280 -7.56 -4.39 28.17
CA LEU A 280 -6.86 -4.89 29.33
C LEU A 280 -5.36 -4.80 29.07
N ARG A 281 -4.62 -4.17 29.97
CA ARG A 281 -3.16 -4.07 29.89
C ARG A 281 -2.53 -4.46 31.22
N PHE A 282 -1.44 -5.20 31.12
CA PHE A 282 -0.56 -5.50 32.23
C PHE A 282 0.87 -5.16 31.82
N VAL A 283 1.51 -4.27 32.55
CA VAL A 283 2.88 -3.82 32.29
C VAL A 283 3.75 -4.19 33.47
N ASN A 284 4.90 -4.81 33.23
CA ASN A 284 5.86 -5.10 34.29
C ASN A 284 7.32 -5.07 33.79
N SER A 285 8.24 -4.92 34.74
CA SER A 285 9.67 -5.16 34.54
C SER A 285 10.06 -6.45 35.25
N PRO A 286 10.05 -7.62 34.56
CA PRO A 286 10.22 -8.91 35.22
C PRO A 286 11.58 -9.09 35.91
N TYR A 287 12.60 -8.34 35.50
CA TYR A 287 13.97 -8.47 36.00
C TYR A 287 14.43 -7.30 36.90
N ASP A 288 13.60 -6.30 37.12
CA ASP A 288 13.88 -5.19 38.03
C ASP A 288 12.63 -4.87 38.85
N GLN A 289 12.60 -5.42 40.07
CA GLN A 289 11.52 -5.22 41.05
C GLN A 289 11.83 -4.08 42.03
N VAL A 290 13.00 -3.45 41.94
CA VAL A 290 13.44 -2.44 42.92
C VAL A 290 13.14 -1.04 42.42
N ASN A 291 13.36 -0.77 41.13
CA ASN A 291 13.08 0.54 40.55
C ASN A 291 11.73 0.60 39.81
N TYR A 292 11.12 -0.55 39.48
CA TYR A 292 9.91 -0.58 38.68
C TYR A 292 8.87 -1.56 39.25
N GLY A 293 7.63 -1.09 39.32
CA GLY A 293 6.47 -1.88 39.71
C GLY A 293 5.78 -2.55 38.53
N SER A 294 4.68 -3.23 38.83
CA SER A 294 3.73 -3.72 37.83
C SER A 294 2.48 -2.85 37.83
N GLU A 295 1.97 -2.54 36.64
CA GLU A 295 0.73 -1.77 36.45
C GLU A 295 -0.33 -2.62 35.76
N TYR A 296 -1.56 -2.56 36.29
CA TYR A 296 -2.75 -3.11 35.63
C TYR A 296 -3.64 -1.95 35.20
N SER A 297 -4.05 -1.96 33.93
CA SER A 297 -4.97 -0.98 33.39
C SER A 297 -6.16 -1.68 32.73
N PHE A 298 -7.36 -1.23 33.07
CA PHE A 298 -8.59 -1.63 32.41
C PHE A 298 -9.30 -0.39 31.88
N ARG A 299 -9.50 -0.33 30.57
CA ARG A 299 -10.30 0.70 29.92
C ARG A 299 -11.49 0.05 29.25
N THR A 300 -12.67 0.62 29.49
CA THR A 300 -13.90 0.25 28.79
C THR A 300 -14.57 1.47 28.20
N THR A 301 -15.26 1.28 27.09
CA THR A 301 -16.12 2.28 26.44
C THR A 301 -17.36 1.55 25.95
N LEU A 302 -18.53 2.10 26.26
CA LEU A 302 -19.86 1.57 25.94
C LEU A 302 -20.61 2.55 25.04
#